data_AF-A0A0C6FJX7-F1
#
_entry.id   AF-A0A0C6FJX7-F1
#
_cell.length_a   1.000
_cell.length_b   1.000
_cell.length_c   1.000
_cell.angle_alpha   90.00
_cell.angle_beta   90.00
_cell.angle_gamma   90.00
#
_symmetry.space_group_name_H-M   'P 1'
#
loop_
_entity.id
_entity.type
_entity.pdbx_description
1 polymer ?
#
loop_
_entity_poly.entity_id
_entity_poly.type
_entity_poly.pdbx_seq_one_letter_code
_entity_poly.pdbx_strand_id
1 'polypeptide(L)'
;MTPITERDRAFLRREWRDLGGCVVQDDPDPADHDAIYAWVLDFIDSGVDDPDYPHVHGLIDHSLNFDIPFAATERVRGELMTIARRKRADPGWRRHP
;
A
#
# COMPACT_ATOMS: atom_id res chain seq x y z
N MET A 1 -3.47 18.55 -4.49
CA MET A 1 -2.80 17.52 -3.68
C MET A 1 -1.50 18.10 -3.16
N THR A 2 -1.28 18.07 -1.85
CA THR A 2 0.00 18.49 -1.26
C THR A 2 1.07 17.48 -1.68
N PRO A 3 2.28 17.91 -2.06
CA PRO A 3 3.35 16.98 -2.40
C PRO A 3 3.71 16.10 -1.20
N ILE A 4 3.79 14.78 -1.42
CA ILE A 4 4.24 13.82 -0.42
C ILE A 4 5.73 14.05 -0.17
N THR A 5 6.08 14.35 1.08
CA THR A 5 7.46 14.69 1.47
C THR A 5 8.26 13.44 1.84
N GLU A 6 9.59 13.58 1.91
CA GLU A 6 10.46 12.51 2.46
C GLU A 6 10.09 12.17 3.92
N ARG A 7 9.63 13.16 4.69
CA ARG A 7 9.18 12.93 6.06
C ARG A 7 7.94 12.05 6.10
N ASP A 8 6.99 12.29 5.20
CA ASP A 8 5.76 11.49 5.11
C ASP A 8 6.09 10.05 4.72
N ARG A 9 6.99 9.85 3.74
CA ARG A 9 7.49 8.52 3.37
C ARG A 9 8.18 7.81 4.52
N ALA A 10 9.09 8.48 5.22
CA ALA A 10 9.83 7.89 6.33
C ALA A 10 8.90 7.47 7.48
N PHE A 11 7.87 8.28 7.76
CA PHE A 11 6.82 7.93 8.71
C PHE A 11 6.02 6.71 8.23
N LEU A 12 5.50 6.74 7.00
CA LEU A 12 4.68 5.65 6.47
C LEU A 12 5.46 4.33 6.37
N ARG A 13 6.74 4.37 6.00
CA ARG A 13 7.65 3.22 5.99
C ARG A 13 7.77 2.59 7.38
N ARG A 14 7.88 3.41 8.42
CA ARG A 14 7.94 2.93 9.81
C ARG A 14 6.63 2.28 10.20
N GLU A 15 5.50 2.94 9.96
CA GLU A 15 4.18 2.39 10.30
C GLU A 15 3.91 1.08 9.55
N TRP A 16 4.27 0.99 8.28
CA TRP A 16 4.15 -0.25 7.51
C TRP A 16 5.05 -1.37 8.06
N ARG A 17 6.25 -1.04 8.57
CA ARG A 17 7.10 -2.04 9.24
C ARG A 17 6.45 -2.60 10.49
N ASP A 18 5.84 -1.73 11.29
CA ASP A 18 5.27 -2.09 12.58
C ASP A 18 3.91 -2.81 12.42
N LEU A 19 3.08 -2.41 11.44
CA LEU A 19 1.68 -2.82 11.34
C LEU A 19 1.25 -3.41 9.99
N GLY A 20 2.07 -3.29 8.94
CA GLY A 20 1.74 -3.74 7.59
C GLY A 20 1.51 -5.26 7.49
N GLY A 21 2.10 -6.04 8.39
CA GLY A 21 1.82 -7.47 8.49
C GLY A 21 0.34 -7.77 8.77
N CYS A 22 -0.29 -7.03 9.68
CA CYS A 22 -1.72 -7.17 9.99
C CYS A 22 -2.60 -6.82 8.79
N VAL A 23 -2.19 -5.83 8.00
CA VAL A 23 -2.91 -5.38 6.79
C VAL A 23 -2.89 -6.47 5.72
N VAL A 24 -1.72 -7.09 5.49
CA VAL A 24 -1.56 -8.12 4.46
C VAL A 24 -2.17 -9.45 4.89
N GLN A 25 -2.11 -9.81 6.18
CA GLN A 25 -2.70 -11.05 6.72
C GLN A 25 -4.23 -11.14 6.57
N ASP A 26 -4.91 -10.01 6.36
CA ASP A 26 -6.35 -9.96 6.07
C ASP A 26 -6.68 -10.43 4.64
N ASP A 27 -5.70 -10.44 3.74
CA ASP A 27 -5.91 -10.88 2.36
C ASP A 27 -6.07 -12.41 2.29
N PRO A 28 -7.06 -12.93 1.53
CA PRO A 28 -7.38 -14.35 1.51
C PRO A 28 -6.34 -15.22 0.79
N ASP A 29 -5.37 -14.65 0.08
CA ASP A 29 -4.31 -15.39 -0.61
C ASP A 29 -2.96 -15.27 0.13
N PRO A 30 -2.65 -16.22 1.04
CA PRO A 30 -1.45 -16.17 1.85
C PRO A 30 -0.15 -16.36 1.07
N ALA A 31 -0.21 -16.92 -0.16
CA ALA A 31 0.99 -17.15 -0.95
C ALA A 31 1.64 -15.84 -1.41
N ASP A 32 0.85 -14.76 -1.49
CA ASP A 32 1.30 -13.45 -1.95
C ASP A 32 1.71 -12.50 -0.83
N HIS A 33 1.48 -12.86 0.45
CA HIS A 33 1.60 -11.95 1.57
C HIS A 33 3.00 -11.32 1.68
N ASP A 34 4.05 -12.13 1.77
CA ASP A 34 5.42 -11.64 1.90
C ASP A 34 5.84 -10.75 0.72
N ALA A 35 5.41 -11.12 -0.48
CA ALA A 35 5.78 -10.42 -1.69
C ALA A 35 5.02 -9.10 -1.85
N ILE A 36 3.76 -9.02 -1.41
CA ILE A 36 3.02 -7.75 -1.34
C ILE A 36 3.61 -6.86 -0.25
N TYR A 37 3.91 -7.41 0.93
CA TYR A 37 4.52 -6.66 2.03
C TYR A 37 5.83 -6.00 1.59
N ALA A 38 6.72 -6.76 0.94
CA ALA A 38 7.99 -6.27 0.41
C ALA A 38 7.78 -5.24 -0.71
N TRP A 39 6.82 -5.47 -1.60
CA TRP A 39 6.48 -4.53 -2.67
C TRP A 39 6.00 -3.18 -2.13
N VAL A 40 5.16 -3.17 -1.09
CA VAL A 40 4.70 -1.91 -0.49
C VAL A 40 5.86 -1.11 0.10
N LEU A 41 6.82 -1.77 0.77
CA LEU A 41 8.02 -1.09 1.27
C LEU A 41 8.84 -0.46 0.14
N ASP A 42 9.09 -1.20 -0.94
CA ASP A 42 9.81 -0.68 -2.10
C ASP A 42 9.05 0.46 -2.77
N PHE A 43 7.72 0.34 -2.88
CA PHE A 43 6.87 1.36 -3.47
C PHE A 43 6.86 2.66 -2.67
N ILE A 44 6.83 2.59 -1.33
CA ILE A 44 6.95 3.79 -0.46
C ILE A 44 8.27 4.52 -0.74
N ASP A 45 9.37 3.78 -0.91
CA ASP A 45 10.70 4.37 -1.04
C ASP A 45 11.02 4.87 -2.46
N SER A 46 10.57 4.14 -3.48
CA SER A 46 11.03 4.33 -4.87
C SER A 46 9.89 4.66 -5.84
N GLY A 47 8.63 4.59 -5.42
CA GLY A 47 7.46 4.74 -6.28
C GLY A 47 7.15 6.18 -6.70
N VAL A 48 7.91 7.19 -6.27
CA VAL A 48 7.56 8.62 -6.42
C VAL A 48 7.32 9.08 -7.87
N ASP A 49 7.92 8.41 -8.84
CA ASP A 49 7.76 8.69 -10.27
C ASP A 49 6.57 7.91 -10.91
N ASP A 50 5.94 7.00 -10.16
CA ASP A 50 4.74 6.30 -10.59
C ASP A 50 3.55 7.27 -10.65
N PRO A 51 2.82 7.37 -11.78
CA PRO A 51 1.65 8.23 -11.88
C PRO A 51 0.55 7.93 -10.86
N ASP A 52 0.44 6.67 -10.41
CA ASP A 52 -0.52 6.22 -9.40
C ASP A 52 0.02 6.42 -7.97
N TYR A 53 1.26 6.90 -7.78
CA TYR A 53 1.93 7.00 -6.49
C TYR A 53 1.10 7.69 -5.41
N PRO A 54 0.48 8.86 -5.65
CA PRO A 54 -0.27 9.52 -4.59
C PRO A 54 -1.52 8.75 -4.17
N HIS A 55 -2.14 8.03 -5.10
CA HIS A 55 -3.31 7.19 -4.82
C HIS A 55 -2.90 5.97 -3.97
N VAL A 56 -1.86 5.25 -4.41
CA VAL A 56 -1.37 4.07 -3.70
C VAL A 56 -0.82 4.45 -2.32
N HIS A 57 -0.10 5.56 -2.20
CA HIS A 57 0.34 6.08 -0.90
C HIS A 57 -0.83 6.36 0.04
N GLY A 58 -1.94 6.94 -0.47
CA GLY A 58 -3.16 7.14 0.31
C GLY A 58 -3.82 5.83 0.74
N LEU A 59 -3.82 4.80 -0.11
CA LEU A 59 -4.32 3.48 0.25
C LEU A 59 -3.48 2.83 1.36
N ILE A 60 -2.15 2.94 1.28
CA ILE A 60 -1.24 2.43 2.30
C ILE A 60 -1.52 3.14 3.64
N ASP A 61 -1.55 4.46 3.65
CA ASP A 61 -1.84 5.26 4.86
C ASP A 61 -3.20 4.89 5.47
N HIS A 62 -4.25 4.84 4.66
CA HIS A 62 -5.59 4.51 5.15
C HIS A 62 -5.74 3.05 5.58
N SER A 63 -4.99 2.12 4.97
CA SER A 63 -5.00 0.72 5.39
C SER A 63 -4.44 0.52 6.80
N LEU A 64 -3.57 1.44 7.24
CA LEU A 64 -2.94 1.45 8.56
C LEU A 64 -3.75 2.21 9.61
N ASN A 65 -4.96 2.70 9.28
CA ASN A 65 -5.81 3.35 10.28
C ASN A 65 -6.53 2.31 11.15
N PHE A 66 -5.90 1.97 12.28
CA PHE A 66 -6.44 1.07 13.30
C PHE A 66 -7.29 1.78 14.37
N ASP A 67 -7.42 3.12 14.31
CA ASP A 67 -8.30 3.88 15.21
C ASP A 67 -9.79 3.70 14.85
N ILE A 68 -10.07 3.18 13.66
CA ILE A 68 -11.41 2.77 13.22
C ILE A 68 -11.48 1.24 13.14
N PRO A 69 -12.68 0.64 13.23
CA PRO A 69 -12.82 -0.81 13.11
C PRO A 69 -12.16 -1.32 11.83
N PHE A 70 -11.34 -2.36 11.93
CA PHE A 70 -10.57 -2.87 10.81
C PHE A 70 -11.44 -3.28 9.61
N ALA A 71 -12.67 -3.75 9.84
CA ALA A 71 -13.65 -4.02 8.77
C ALA A 71 -14.03 -2.76 7.97
N ALA A 72 -13.98 -1.56 8.55
CA ALA A 72 -14.31 -0.32 7.86
C ALA A 72 -13.28 0.06 6.79
N THR A 73 -12.05 -0.47 6.87
CA THR A 73 -10.97 -0.26 5.88
C THR A 73 -10.77 -1.46 4.94
N GLU A 74 -11.65 -2.46 4.97
CA GLU A 74 -11.57 -3.67 4.14
C GLU A 74 -11.45 -3.34 2.65
N ARG A 75 -12.29 -2.43 2.14
CA ARG A 75 -12.25 -2.02 0.74
C ARG A 75 -10.93 -1.35 0.34
N VAL A 76 -10.35 -0.55 1.24
CA VAL A 76 -9.06 0.11 1.03
C VAL A 76 -7.95 -0.92 0.92
N ARG A 77 -7.93 -1.90 1.85
CA ARG A 77 -6.97 -3.01 1.81
C ARG A 77 -7.12 -3.84 0.55
N GLY A 78 -8.35 -4.25 0.21
CA GLY A 78 -8.61 -5.04 -1.01
C GLY A 78 -8.15 -4.31 -2.30
N GLU A 79 -8.35 -3.00 -2.38
CA GLU A 79 -7.83 -2.20 -3.50
C GLU A 79 -6.29 -2.15 -3.50
N LEU A 80 -5.66 -1.95 -2.34
CA LEU A 80 -4.20 -1.98 -2.19
C LEU A 80 -3.61 -3.32 -2.66
N MET A 81 -4.17 -4.45 -2.21
CA MET A 81 -3.71 -5.79 -2.60
C MET A 81 -3.87 -6.01 -4.11
N THR A 82 -4.99 -5.55 -4.68
CA THR A 82 -5.23 -5.63 -6.13
C THR A 82 -4.20 -4.86 -6.93
N ILE A 83 -3.89 -3.62 -6.53
CA ILE A 83 -2.92 -2.78 -7.23
C ILE A 83 -1.52 -3.36 -7.07
N ALA A 84 -1.14 -3.78 -5.86
CA ALA A 84 0.15 -4.41 -5.59
C ALA A 84 0.37 -5.62 -6.50
N ARG A 85 -0.61 -6.52 -6.60
CA ARG A 85 -0.53 -7.68 -7.51
C ARG A 85 -0.40 -7.26 -8.98
N ARG A 86 -1.20 -6.31 -9.44
CA ARG A 86 -1.15 -5.85 -10.83
C ARG A 86 0.19 -5.21 -11.19
N LYS A 87 0.70 -4.29 -10.36
CA LYS A 87 1.98 -3.63 -10.59
C LYS A 87 3.17 -4.57 -10.40
N ARG A 88 3.07 -5.59 -9.52
CA ARG A 88 4.06 -6.68 -9.44
C ARG A 88 4.10 -7.52 -10.71
N ALA A 89 2.94 -7.83 -11.30
CA ALA A 89 2.86 -8.63 -12.52
C ALA A 89 3.24 -7.83 -13.78
N ASP A 90 2.88 -6.54 -13.81
CA ASP A 90 3.18 -5.59 -14.88
C ASP A 90 3.52 -4.22 -14.28
N PRO A 91 4.82 -3.88 -14.12
CA PRO A 91 5.23 -2.58 -13.61
C PRO A 91 4.77 -1.38 -14.46
N GLY A 92 4.43 -1.61 -15.73
CA GLY A 92 3.86 -0.61 -16.62
C GLY A 92 2.35 -0.44 -16.46
N TRP A 93 1.70 -1.32 -15.69
CA TRP A 93 0.26 -1.25 -15.45
C TRP A 93 -0.11 0.05 -14.74
N ARG A 94 -1.19 0.64 -15.22
CA ARG A 94 -1.74 1.89 -14.68
C ARG A 94 -3.20 1.72 -14.32
N ARG A 95 -3.62 2.44 -13.28
CA ARG A 95 -5.04 2.56 -12.99
C ARG A 95 -5.72 3.28 -14.15
N HIS A 96 -6.66 2.63 -14.82
CA HIS A 96 -7.52 3.32 -15.77
C HIS A 96 -8.52 4.21 -14.99
N PRO A 97 -8.75 5.45 -15.43
CA PRO A 97 -9.75 6.33 -14.85
C PRO A 97 -11.18 5.82 -15.03
#